data_AF-A0A9E4L193-F1
#
_entry.id   AF-A0A9E4L193-F1
#
_cell.length_a   1.000
_cell.length_b   1.000
_cell.length_c   1.000
_cell.angle_alpha   90.00
_cell.angle_beta   90.00
_cell.angle_gamma   90.00
#
_symmetry.space_group_name_H-M   'P 1'
#
loop_
_entity.id
_entity.type
_entity.pdbx_description
1 polymer ?
#
loop_
_entity_poly.entity_id
_entity_poly.type
_entity_poly.pdbx_seq_one_letter_code
_entity_poly.pdbx_strand_id
1 'polypeptide(L)'
;MVDAPTKTVFDVVTDFFASQPTDEELLAYELPQQQQARLDGLIEIDANSRLTAAQREELGDYRFVEDILARVKVKIKQRLEQEQSDSGDEATSADAGQEENGP
;
A
#
# COMPACT_ATOMS: atom_id res chain seq x y z
N MET A 1 -14.50 -27.41 -20.28
CA MET A 1 -14.59 -26.28 -19.33
C MET A 1 -13.23 -26.16 -18.70
N VAL A 2 -12.50 -25.09 -19.02
CA VAL A 2 -11.18 -24.84 -18.42
C VAL A 2 -11.50 -24.16 -17.09
N ASP A 3 -11.38 -24.91 -15.99
CA ASP A 3 -11.29 -24.35 -14.64
C ASP A 3 -10.05 -23.45 -14.66
N ALA A 4 -10.25 -22.16 -14.95
CA ALA A 4 -9.18 -21.19 -14.80
C ALA A 4 -8.78 -21.23 -13.32
N PRO A 5 -7.48 -21.39 -13.00
CA PRO A 5 -7.06 -21.45 -11.61
C PRO A 5 -7.56 -20.20 -10.89
N THR A 6 -8.35 -20.38 -9.84
CA THR A 6 -8.78 -19.28 -8.97
C THR A 6 -7.52 -18.63 -8.44
N LYS A 7 -7.24 -17.40 -8.90
CA LYS A 7 -6.06 -16.65 -8.50
C LYS A 7 -6.03 -16.52 -6.98
N THR A 8 -4.87 -16.79 -6.39
CA THR A 8 -4.65 -16.60 -4.96
C THR A 8 -4.57 -15.11 -4.63
N VAL A 9 -4.66 -14.76 -3.34
CA VAL A 9 -4.44 -13.38 -2.90
C VAL A 9 -3.05 -12.87 -3.30
N PHE A 10 -2.05 -13.75 -3.31
CA PHE A 10 -0.70 -13.44 -3.77
C PHE A 10 -0.64 -13.12 -5.26
N ASP A 11 -1.30 -13.91 -6.10
CA ASP A 11 -1.33 -13.66 -7.54
C ASP A 11 -1.94 -12.29 -7.84
N VAL A 12 -3.05 -11.96 -7.17
CA VAL A 12 -3.75 -10.68 -7.36
C VAL A 12 -2.88 -9.50 -6.96
N VAL A 13 -2.22 -9.58 -5.81
CA VAL A 13 -1.39 -8.50 -5.29
C VAL A 13 -0.11 -8.36 -6.09
N THR A 14 0.49 -9.48 -6.51
CA THR A 14 1.69 -9.49 -7.36
C THR A 14 1.38 -8.90 -8.73
N ASP A 15 0.24 -9.25 -9.34
CA ASP A 15 -0.22 -8.65 -10.58
C ASP A 15 -0.40 -7.13 -10.43
N PHE A 16 -0.95 -6.67 -9.30
CA PHE A 16 -1.10 -5.26 -9.01
C PHE A 16 0.26 -4.55 -8.86
N PHE A 17 1.23 -5.12 -8.15
CA PHE A 17 2.57 -4.53 -8.08
C PHE A 17 3.29 -4.55 -9.43
N ALA A 18 3.10 -5.61 -10.22
CA ALA A 18 3.70 -5.76 -11.54
C ALA A 18 3.18 -4.75 -12.56
N SER A 19 1.96 -4.21 -12.37
CA SER A 19 1.43 -3.14 -13.22
C SER A 19 2.07 -1.77 -12.97
N GLN A 20 3.05 -1.67 -12.06
CA GLN A 20 3.71 -0.42 -11.67
C GLN A 20 2.71 0.67 -11.26
N PRO A 21 1.91 0.41 -10.21
CA PRO A 21 0.90 1.36 -9.75
C PRO A 21 1.59 2.61 -9.19
N THR A 22 0.91 3.74 -9.35
CA THR A 22 1.32 5.01 -8.74
C THR A 22 1.17 4.96 -7.22
N ASP A 23 1.83 5.89 -6.52
CA ASP A 23 1.70 6.05 -5.08
C ASP A 23 0.24 6.25 -4.64
N GLU A 24 -0.54 7.02 -5.40
CA GLU A 24 -1.96 7.28 -5.15
C GLU A 24 -2.78 6.00 -5.29
N GLU A 25 -2.55 5.22 -6.33
CA GLU A 25 -3.20 3.92 -6.55
C GLU A 25 -2.83 2.91 -5.47
N LEU A 26 -1.57 2.88 -5.04
CA LEU A 26 -1.11 2.02 -3.94
C LEU A 26 -1.77 2.39 -2.61
N LEU A 27 -1.98 3.67 -2.33
CA LEU A 27 -2.68 4.13 -1.13
C LEU A 27 -4.16 3.80 -1.18
N ALA A 28 -4.80 3.97 -2.34
CA ALA A 28 -6.20 3.67 -2.58
C ALA A 28 -6.51 2.17 -2.80
N TYR A 29 -5.48 1.33 -2.93
CA TYR A 29 -5.66 -0.09 -3.21
C TYR A 29 -6.46 -0.80 -2.12
N GLU A 30 -7.48 -1.54 -2.55
CA GLU A 30 -8.30 -2.44 -1.76
C GLU A 30 -8.32 -3.83 -2.42
N LEU A 31 -8.55 -4.88 -1.65
CA LEU A 31 -8.67 -6.23 -2.19
C LEU A 31 -9.86 -6.29 -3.17
N PRO A 32 -9.69 -6.90 -4.36
CA PRO A 32 -10.80 -7.08 -5.29
C PRO A 32 -11.95 -7.85 -4.65
N GLN A 33 -13.18 -7.53 -5.06
CA GLN A 33 -14.41 -8.07 -4.45
C GLN A 33 -14.41 -9.60 -4.31
N GLN A 34 -13.86 -10.33 -5.28
CA GLN A 34 -13.76 -11.79 -5.22
C GLN A 34 -12.88 -12.27 -4.06
N GLN A 35 -11.76 -11.59 -3.82
CA GLN A 35 -10.85 -11.91 -2.72
C GLN A 35 -11.43 -11.48 -1.37
N GLN A 36 -12.10 -10.32 -1.34
CA GLN A 36 -12.82 -9.87 -0.14
C GLN A 36 -13.91 -10.86 0.28
N ALA A 37 -14.75 -11.30 -0.67
CA ALA A 37 -15.81 -12.28 -0.39
C ALA A 37 -15.24 -13.63 0.06
N ARG A 38 -14.08 -14.04 -0.47
CA ARG A 38 -13.39 -15.26 -0.05
C ARG A 38 -12.88 -15.14 1.39
N LEU A 39 -12.23 -14.03 1.72
CA LEU A 39 -11.76 -13.73 3.07
C LEU A 39 -12.92 -13.71 4.07
N ASP A 40 -14.03 -13.03 3.75
CA ASP A 40 -15.22 -12.97 4.61
C ASP A 40 -15.78 -14.38 4.88
N GLY A 41 -15.85 -15.22 3.85
CA GLY A 41 -16.27 -16.62 4.00
C GLY A 41 -15.31 -17.45 4.87
N LEU A 42 -14.00 -17.23 4.77
CA LEU A 42 -13.02 -17.90 5.63
C LEU A 42 -13.16 -17.44 7.09
N ILE A 43 -13.40 -16.16 7.34
CA ILE A 43 -13.62 -15.61 8.68
C ILE A 43 -14.90 -16.21 9.29
N GLU A 44 -15.99 -16.31 8.52
CA GLU A 44 -17.22 -16.93 8.99
C GLU A 44 -17.04 -18.41 9.35
N ILE A 45 -16.25 -19.15 8.55
CA ILE A 45 -15.93 -20.56 8.83
C ILE A 45 -15.02 -20.69 10.07
N ASP A 46 -14.07 -19.76 10.25
CA ASP A 46 -13.19 -19.70 11.42
C ASP A 46 -13.96 -19.44 12.71
N ALA A 47 -14.94 -18.53 12.68
CA ALA A 47 -15.82 -18.26 13.80
C ALA A 47 -16.58 -19.51 14.27
N ASN A 48 -16.83 -20.45 13.35
CA ASN A 48 -17.46 -21.74 13.63
C ASN A 48 -16.45 -22.85 13.99
N SER A 49 -15.14 -22.55 14.06
CA SER A 49 -14.04 -23.50 14.27
C SER A 49 -14.02 -24.66 13.25
N ARG A 50 -14.42 -24.38 12.01
CA ARG A 50 -14.57 -25.39 10.93
C ARG A 50 -13.53 -25.25 9.82
N LEU A 51 -12.50 -24.43 10.01
CA LEU A 51 -11.43 -24.32 9.02
C LEU A 51 -10.65 -25.63 8.88
N THR A 52 -10.53 -26.08 7.64
CA THR A 52 -9.53 -27.09 7.26
C THR A 52 -8.12 -26.50 7.34
N ALA A 53 -7.11 -27.37 7.30
CA ALA A 53 -5.71 -26.93 7.31
C ALA A 53 -5.40 -25.97 6.13
N ALA A 54 -5.87 -26.31 4.93
CA ALA A 54 -5.69 -25.48 3.73
C ALA A 54 -6.36 -24.11 3.84
N GLN A 55 -7.57 -24.05 4.41
CA GLN A 55 -8.27 -22.78 4.60
C GLN A 55 -7.62 -21.90 5.68
N ARG A 56 -6.98 -22.52 6.69
CA ARG A 56 -6.22 -21.79 7.71
C ARG A 56 -4.93 -21.20 7.15
N GLU A 57 -4.26 -21.95 6.26
CA GLU A 57 -3.12 -21.44 5.49
C GLU A 57 -3.55 -20.26 4.62
N GLU A 58 -4.64 -20.41 3.87
CA GLU A 58 -5.22 -19.35 3.04
C GLU A 58 -5.57 -18.08 3.85
N LEU A 59 -6.17 -18.23 5.04
CA LEU A 59 -6.41 -17.11 5.96
C LEU A 59 -5.11 -16.44 6.42
N GLY A 60 -4.04 -17.22 6.61
CA GLY A 60 -2.70 -16.73 6.92
C GLY A 60 -2.12 -15.89 5.78
N ASP A 61 -2.33 -16.33 4.54
CA ASP A 61 -1.88 -15.61 3.34
C ASP A 61 -2.54 -14.23 3.23
N TYR A 62 -3.86 -14.15 3.48
CA TYR A 62 -4.57 -12.87 3.53
C TYR A 62 -3.97 -11.91 4.55
N ARG A 63 -3.71 -12.40 5.78
CA ARG A 63 -3.10 -11.58 6.85
C ARG A 63 -1.72 -11.09 6.45
N PHE A 64 -0.91 -11.97 5.87
CA PHE A 64 0.43 -11.60 5.43
C PHE A 64 0.41 -10.54 4.33
N VAL A 65 -0.50 -10.65 3.36
CA VAL A 65 -0.71 -9.64 2.33
C VAL A 65 -1.14 -8.31 2.92
N GLU A 66 -2.12 -8.30 3.83
CA GLU A 66 -2.59 -7.08 4.48
C GLU A 66 -1.46 -6.37 5.23
N ASP A 67 -0.64 -7.14 5.97
CA ASP A 67 0.52 -6.61 6.69
C ASP A 67 1.54 -5.95 5.76
N ILE A 68 1.82 -6.57 4.61
CA ILE A 68 2.73 -6.01 3.60
C ILE A 68 2.14 -4.73 3.02
N LEU A 69 0.87 -4.75 2.60
CA LEU A 69 0.21 -3.60 2.01
C LEU A 69 0.18 -2.43 2.99
N ALA A 70 -0.14 -2.68 4.26
CA ALA A 70 -0.11 -1.64 5.30
C ALA A 70 1.27 -0.98 5.41
N ARG A 71 2.35 -1.78 5.41
CA ARG A 71 3.73 -1.26 5.45
C ARG A 71 4.10 -0.47 4.20
N VAL A 72 3.68 -0.94 3.02
CA VAL A 72 3.89 -0.21 1.76
C VAL A 72 3.20 1.15 1.82
N LYS A 73 1.93 1.20 2.23
CA LYS A 73 1.17 2.45 2.39
C LYS A 73 1.84 3.42 3.36
N VAL A 74 2.35 2.94 4.49
CA VAL A 74 3.10 3.77 5.45
C VAL A 74 4.36 4.36 4.82
N LYS A 75 5.14 3.55 4.09
CA LYS A 75 6.37 4.02 3.42
C LYS A 75 6.07 5.06 2.34
N ILE A 76 4.99 4.90 1.59
CA ILE A 76 4.57 5.87 0.57
C ILE A 76 4.22 7.20 1.22
N LYS A 77 3.40 7.20 2.29
CA LYS A 77 3.07 8.42 3.04
C LYS A 77 4.31 9.15 3.53
N GLN A 78 5.28 8.41 4.10
CA GLN A 78 6.55 9.00 4.56
C GLN A 78 7.34 9.65 3.42
N ARG A 79 7.35 9.06 2.22
CA ARG A 79 8.02 9.66 1.06
C ARG A 79 7.34 10.96 0.62
N LEU A 80 6.01 10.95 0.52
CA LEU A 80 5.22 12.12 0.13
C LEU A 80 5.37 13.28 1.12
N GLU A 81 5.49 13.00 2.42
CA GLU A 81 5.74 14.01 3.46
C GLU A 81 7.16 14.61 3.36
N GLN A 82 8.15 13.81 2.96
CA GLN A 82 9.53 14.29 2.75
C GLN A 82 9.64 15.17 1.50
N GLU A 83 8.98 14.81 0.40
CA GLU A 83 8.97 15.59 -0.84
C GLU A 83 8.30 16.96 -0.66
N GLN A 84 7.29 17.06 0.21
CA GLN A 84 6.65 18.35 0.54
C GLN A 84 7.51 19.25 1.46
N SER A 85 8.46 18.66 2.19
CA SER A 85 9.33 19.39 3.11
C SER A 85 10.56 19.99 2.42
N ASP A 86 10.95 19.46 1.25
CA ASP A 86 12.15 19.87 0.50
C ASP A 86 11.89 21.01 -0.51
N SER A 87 10.62 21.31 -0.85
CA SER A 87 10.24 22.37 -1.79
C SER A 87 10.04 23.76 -1.16
N GLY A 88 10.46 23.96 0.10
CA GLY A 88 10.13 25.15 0.91
C GLY A 88 11.24 26.17 1.13
N ASP A 89 12.49 25.94 0.71
CA ASP A 89 13.66 26.69 1.21
C ASP A 89 14.44 27.52 0.15
N GLU A 90 13.79 27.96 -0.95
CA GLU A 90 14.46 28.80 -1.96
C GLU A 90 13.83 30.20 -2.13
N ALA A 91 13.56 30.91 -1.03
CA ALA A 91 13.05 32.28 -1.13
C ALA A 91 13.49 33.24 -0.01
N THR A 92 14.73 33.19 0.50
CA THR A 92 15.29 34.33 1.28
C THR A 92 16.81 34.49 1.08
N SER A 93 17.27 34.87 -0.10
CA SER A 93 18.66 35.31 -0.30
C SER A 93 18.78 36.28 -1.46
N ALA A 94 18.12 37.44 -1.35
CA ALA A 94 18.39 38.58 -2.22
C ALA A 94 17.82 39.88 -1.63
N ASP A 95 18.33 40.35 -0.49
CA ASP A 95 18.37 41.80 -0.19
C ASP A 95 19.18 42.07 1.08
N ALA A 96 20.46 42.39 0.93
CA ALA A 96 21.26 43.18 1.88
C ALA A 96 22.68 43.36 1.31
N GLY A 97 22.75 43.95 0.12
CA GLY A 97 23.98 44.52 -0.41
C GLY A 97 23.68 45.95 -0.80
N GLN A 98 24.34 46.89 -0.13
CA GLN A 98 24.54 48.33 -0.40
C GLN A 98 24.15 49.18 0.83
N GLU A 99 24.98 50.08 1.35
CA GLU A 99 26.32 50.50 0.98
C GLU A 99 26.96 51.13 2.23
N GLU A 100 28.23 50.84 2.38
CA GLU A 100 29.17 51.44 3.32
C GLU A 100 29.51 52.89 2.89
N ASN A 101 30.08 53.68 3.83
CA ASN A 101 30.75 54.99 3.69
C ASN A 101 29.88 56.25 3.68
N GLY A 102 30.07 57.25 4.55
CA GLY A 102 31.13 57.61 5.52
C GLY A 102 31.08 59.14 5.73
N PRO A 103 32.13 59.75 6.30
CA PRO A 103 32.36 60.06 7.72
C PRO A 103 31.57 61.26 8.29
#